data_AF-A0A3B9DX23-F1
#
_entry.id   AF-A0A3B9DX23-F1
#
_cell.length_a   1.000
_cell.length_b   1.000
_cell.length_c   1.000
_cell.angle_alpha   90.00
_cell.angle_beta   90.00
_cell.angle_gamma   90.00
#
_symmetry.space_group_name_H-M   'P 1'
#
loop_
_entity.id
_entity.type
_entity.pdbx_description
1 polymer ?
#
loop_
_entity_poly.entity_id
_entity_poly.type
_entity_poly.pdbx_seq_one_letter_code
_entity_poly.pdbx_strand_id
1 'polypeptide(L)'
;MPRIYTSALSAAASEACYAAFLTGSLPTEGCFLVSGPHLFLMDSLPPLPEGRGVPVSFGPVSWIRSGISSQMQSISVYRAFLSGRRLPAGTALAAGKDGITVFPAELYEADLGKMEPFSLSFDPLEEVLTPQEAAKLYHVDAKRIQWDCEHAGEGAVFSLAETRRSGNTWLLTRNAALRVYEGKEMPVYAIDPLLLVFSTVEAAHIWNRDSGVVRSAAGGAGHAAARMHEGDRRKSGRIWLVRREAMERLFGQSLPERMAEAMRFVK
;
A
#
# COMPACT_ATOMS: atom_id res chain seq x y z
N MET A 1 -1.32 8.94 6.60
CA MET A 1 -0.19 8.69 5.69
C MET A 1 0.98 9.59 6.03
N PRO A 2 2.22 9.09 5.96
CA PRO A 2 3.38 9.96 5.89
C PRO A 2 3.33 10.80 4.60
N ARG A 3 3.89 12.01 4.60
CA ARG A 3 4.19 12.70 3.34
C ARG A 3 5.37 11.98 2.70
N ILE A 4 5.22 11.63 1.43
CA ILE A 4 6.19 10.83 0.71
C ILE A 4 7.02 11.76 -0.18
N TYR A 5 8.33 11.61 -0.11
CA TYR A 5 9.27 12.31 -0.96
C TYR A 5 10.14 11.31 -1.70
N THR A 6 10.59 11.67 -2.90
CA THR A 6 11.52 10.88 -3.70
C THR A 6 12.72 11.74 -4.12
N SER A 7 13.88 11.11 -4.27
CA SER A 7 15.08 11.75 -4.82
C SER A 7 15.90 10.73 -5.61
N ALA A 8 16.39 11.15 -6.77
CA ALA A 8 17.34 10.39 -7.60
C ALA A 8 16.86 8.98 -8.03
N LEU A 9 15.56 8.69 -7.96
CA LEU A 9 14.95 7.45 -8.43
C LEU A 9 14.12 7.68 -9.68
N SER A 10 14.02 6.65 -10.53
CA SER A 10 12.97 6.60 -11.55
C SER A 10 11.59 6.48 -10.88
N ALA A 11 10.52 6.78 -11.61
CA ALA A 11 9.14 6.61 -11.11
C ALA A 11 8.88 5.15 -10.69
N ALA A 12 9.26 4.18 -11.53
CA ALA A 12 9.10 2.76 -11.24
C ALA A 12 9.90 2.32 -9.99
N ALA A 13 11.13 2.79 -9.83
CA ALA A 13 11.93 2.45 -8.64
C ALA A 13 11.37 3.09 -7.36
N SER A 14 10.82 4.31 -7.46
CA SER A 14 10.11 4.96 -6.36
C SER A 14 8.86 4.18 -5.96
N GLU A 15 8.06 3.76 -6.94
CA GLU A 15 6.88 2.92 -6.73
C GLU A 15 7.23 1.58 -6.09
N ALA A 16 8.29 0.91 -6.55
CA ALA A 16 8.77 -0.34 -5.97
C ALA A 16 9.22 -0.16 -4.51
N CYS A 17 9.94 0.92 -4.20
CA CYS A 17 10.30 1.25 -2.82
C CYS A 17 9.06 1.49 -1.95
N TYR A 18 8.05 2.17 -2.51
CA TYR A 18 6.82 2.41 -1.80
C TYR A 18 6.00 1.13 -1.59
N ALA A 19 5.92 0.24 -2.57
CA ALA A 19 5.33 -1.09 -2.43
C ALA A 19 6.03 -1.90 -1.34
N ALA A 20 7.37 -1.88 -1.31
CA ALA A 20 8.15 -2.55 -0.28
C ALA A 20 7.84 -2.02 1.13
N PHE A 21 7.73 -0.69 1.27
CA PHE A 21 7.30 -0.06 2.51
C PHE A 21 5.89 -0.51 2.94
N LEU A 22 4.92 -0.56 2.02
CA LEU A 22 3.54 -0.95 2.33
C LEU A 22 3.39 -2.42 2.73
N THR A 23 4.26 -3.29 2.21
CA THR A 23 4.25 -4.74 2.44
C THR A 23 5.19 -5.20 3.54
N GLY A 24 6.00 -4.29 4.10
CA GLY A 24 7.01 -4.63 5.11
C GLY A 24 8.16 -5.47 4.55
N SER A 25 8.40 -5.41 3.25
CA SER A 25 9.48 -6.12 2.56
C SER A 25 10.71 -5.22 2.34
N LEU A 26 11.82 -5.81 1.89
CA LEU A 26 12.99 -5.05 1.48
C LEU A 26 12.84 -4.61 0.03
N PRO A 27 13.17 -3.36 -0.32
CA PRO A 27 13.19 -2.93 -1.71
C PRO A 27 14.30 -3.67 -2.46
N THR A 28 14.01 -4.13 -3.68
CA THR A 28 14.98 -4.76 -4.57
C THR A 28 15.88 -3.75 -5.28
N GLU A 29 15.34 -2.54 -5.50
CA GLU A 29 16.01 -1.37 -6.07
C GLU A 29 15.75 -0.16 -5.17
N GLY A 30 16.75 0.72 -5.04
CA GLY A 30 16.66 1.87 -4.15
C GLY A 30 16.56 1.49 -2.67
N CYS A 31 16.08 2.44 -1.88
CA CYS A 31 15.91 2.31 -0.45
C CYS A 31 14.81 3.26 0.05
N PHE A 32 14.35 3.03 1.27
CA PHE A 32 13.47 3.98 1.94
C PHE A 32 13.88 4.26 3.38
N LEU A 33 13.51 5.45 3.85
CA LEU A 33 13.68 5.88 5.24
C LEU A 33 12.36 6.48 5.74
N VAL A 34 11.94 6.06 6.94
CA VAL A 34 10.77 6.59 7.63
C VAL A 34 11.25 7.33 8.87
N SER A 35 10.91 8.61 8.97
CA SER A 35 11.18 9.44 10.15
C SER A 35 9.99 10.35 10.44
N GLY A 36 9.40 10.18 11.62
CA GLY A 36 8.19 10.91 12.00
C GLY A 36 7.03 10.72 11.00
N PRO A 37 6.42 11.79 10.47
CA PRO A 37 5.35 11.72 9.49
C PRO A 37 5.86 11.70 8.04
N HIS A 38 7.13 11.34 7.80
CA HIS A 38 7.73 11.38 6.46
C HIS A 38 8.27 10.02 6.03
N LEU A 39 8.10 9.73 4.74
CA LEU A 39 8.70 8.60 4.05
C LEU A 39 9.56 9.17 2.91
N PHE A 40 10.82 8.75 2.88
CA PHE A 40 11.80 9.19 1.88
C PHE A 40 12.17 7.98 1.03
N LEU A 41 12.03 8.10 -0.28
CA LEU A 41 12.39 7.08 -1.27
C LEU A 41 13.66 7.57 -1.98
N MET A 42 14.73 6.80 -1.96
CA MET A 42 16.06 7.26 -2.38
C MET A 42 16.80 6.17 -3.14
N ASP A 43 17.74 6.57 -4.00
CA ASP A 43 18.65 5.64 -4.70
C ASP A 43 19.63 4.94 -3.76
N SER A 44 20.00 5.64 -2.68
CA SER A 44 21.00 5.22 -1.70
C SER A 44 20.64 5.74 -0.31
N LEU A 45 20.97 4.94 0.70
CA LEU A 45 20.77 5.35 2.09
C LEU A 45 21.78 6.44 2.45
N PRO A 46 21.38 7.47 3.22
CA PRO A 46 22.34 8.39 3.82
C PRO A 46 23.30 7.62 4.73
N PRO A 47 24.45 8.21 5.11
CA PRO A 47 25.32 7.64 6.13
C PRO A 47 24.52 7.31 7.40
N LEU A 48 24.37 6.03 7.69
CA LEU A 48 23.62 5.56 8.85
C LEU A 48 24.55 5.43 10.05
N PRO A 49 24.06 5.68 11.28
CA PRO A 49 24.87 5.53 12.47
C PRO A 49 25.35 4.09 12.62
N GLU A 50 26.54 3.93 13.20
CA GLU A 50 27.01 2.63 13.63
C GLU A 50 26.03 2.02 14.64
N GLY A 51 25.89 0.71 14.59
CA GLY A 51 24.89 0.03 15.40
C GLY A 51 25.22 -1.44 15.56
N ARG A 52 24.71 -2.02 16.64
CA ARG A 52 24.85 -3.46 16.90
C ARG A 52 23.80 -4.25 16.12
N GLY A 53 24.12 -5.50 15.80
CA GLY A 53 23.14 -6.45 15.30
C GLY A 53 22.14 -6.84 16.40
N VAL A 54 20.85 -6.74 16.09
CA VAL A 54 19.75 -7.21 16.94
C VAL A 54 19.06 -8.37 16.24
N PRO A 55 19.12 -9.61 16.76
CA PRO A 55 18.47 -10.75 16.14
C PRO A 55 16.94 -10.63 16.23
N VAL A 56 16.26 -11.05 15.18
CA VAL A 56 14.80 -11.07 15.06
C VAL A 56 14.35 -12.37 14.40
N SER A 57 13.17 -12.87 14.78
CA SER A 57 12.61 -14.14 14.28
C SER A 57 11.38 -13.95 13.39
N PHE A 58 11.17 -12.73 12.87
CA PHE A 58 9.98 -12.36 12.11
C PHE A 58 10.32 -11.28 11.06
N GLY A 59 9.48 -11.20 10.02
CA GLY A 59 9.68 -10.31 8.86
C GLY A 59 10.76 -10.83 7.89
N PRO A 60 11.21 -9.99 6.94
CA PRO A 60 12.07 -10.43 5.84
C PRO A 60 13.55 -10.64 6.20
N VAL A 61 13.97 -10.32 7.43
CA VAL A 61 15.37 -10.40 7.87
C VAL A 61 15.52 -11.20 9.16
N SER A 62 16.70 -11.79 9.38
CA SER A 62 17.05 -12.52 10.61
C SER A 62 17.71 -11.64 11.68
N TRP A 63 18.13 -10.43 11.31
CA TRP A 63 18.67 -9.42 12.21
C TRP A 63 18.45 -8.01 11.65
N ILE A 64 18.42 -7.01 12.53
CA ILE A 64 18.39 -5.59 12.17
C ILE A 64 19.63 -4.89 12.76
N ARG A 65 20.14 -3.86 12.09
CA ARG A 65 21.15 -2.97 12.68
C ARG A 65 20.45 -1.97 13.59
N SER A 66 20.97 -1.77 14.79
CA SER A 66 20.36 -0.84 15.74
C SER A 66 21.37 0.16 16.29
N GLY A 67 21.11 1.44 16.00
CA GLY A 67 21.70 2.59 16.69
C GLY A 67 20.94 2.98 17.97
N ILE A 68 19.94 2.19 18.38
CA ILE A 68 19.16 2.40 19.61
C ILE A 68 19.74 1.54 20.74
N SER A 69 20.00 2.15 21.89
CA SER A 69 20.59 1.50 23.06
C SER A 69 19.74 0.34 23.62
N SER A 70 18.42 0.42 23.49
CA SER A 70 17.48 -0.64 23.90
C SER A 70 17.18 -1.61 22.75
N GLN A 71 17.53 -2.89 22.95
CA GLN A 71 17.18 -3.96 22.01
C GLN A 71 15.66 -4.12 21.89
N MET A 72 14.95 -4.06 23.02
CA MET A 72 13.49 -4.19 23.05
C MET A 72 12.80 -3.06 22.27
N GLN A 73 13.31 -1.83 22.39
CA GLN A 73 12.82 -0.70 21.61
C GLN A 73 13.09 -0.90 20.11
N SER A 74 14.27 -1.38 19.75
CA SER A 74 14.64 -1.70 18.35
C SER A 74 13.66 -2.69 17.72
N ILE A 75 13.36 -3.77 18.47
CA ILE A 75 12.38 -4.80 18.06
C ILE A 75 10.97 -4.19 17.94
N SER A 76 10.59 -3.28 18.85
CA SER A 76 9.30 -2.59 18.81
C SER A 76 9.14 -1.70 17.58
N VAL A 77 10.17 -0.93 17.22
CA VAL A 77 10.21 -0.10 15.99
C VAL A 77 10.02 -0.99 14.76
N TYR A 78 10.78 -2.08 14.68
CA TYR A 78 10.70 -3.02 13.56
C TYR A 78 9.32 -3.70 13.46
N ARG A 79 8.71 -4.11 14.58
CA ARG A 79 7.32 -4.61 14.60
C ARG A 79 6.30 -3.56 14.14
N ALA A 80 6.49 -2.31 14.54
CA ALA A 80 5.61 -1.22 14.10
C ALA A 80 5.67 -1.06 12.57
N PHE A 81 6.87 -1.07 12.00
CA PHE A 81 7.06 -1.05 10.55
C PHE A 81 6.37 -2.22 9.84
N LEU A 82 6.63 -3.46 10.25
CA LEU A 82 6.04 -4.64 9.61
C LEU A 82 4.51 -4.68 9.70
N SER A 83 3.95 -4.06 10.74
CA SER A 83 2.49 -3.97 10.94
C SER A 83 1.86 -2.75 10.25
N GLY A 84 2.62 -1.98 9.48
CA GLY A 84 2.17 -0.75 8.83
C GLY A 84 1.78 0.36 9.83
N ARG A 85 2.21 0.25 11.09
CA ARG A 85 1.99 1.27 12.12
C ARG A 85 3.06 2.35 12.02
N ARG A 86 2.70 3.53 12.53
CA ARG A 86 3.66 4.62 12.76
C ARG A 86 4.73 4.12 13.73
N LEU A 87 5.96 4.51 13.46
CA LEU A 87 7.07 4.21 14.34
C LEU A 87 6.88 4.91 15.70
N PRO A 88 7.43 4.33 16.79
CA PRO A 88 7.54 5.01 18.06
C PRO A 88 8.16 6.42 17.92
N ALA A 89 7.69 7.36 18.72
CA ALA A 89 8.19 8.74 18.68
C ALA A 89 9.71 8.79 18.91
N GLY A 90 10.39 9.67 18.17
CA GLY A 90 11.85 9.82 18.26
C GLY A 90 12.65 8.68 17.60
N THR A 91 12.02 7.78 16.84
CA THR A 91 12.71 6.71 16.12
C THR A 91 12.54 6.85 14.61
N ALA A 92 13.53 6.38 13.88
CA ALA A 92 13.55 6.26 12.44
C ALA A 92 13.94 4.84 12.03
N LEU A 93 13.52 4.45 10.83
CA LEU A 93 13.85 3.16 10.22
C LEU A 93 14.26 3.39 8.77
N ALA A 94 15.40 2.82 8.39
CA ALA A 94 15.89 2.76 7.04
C ALA A 94 15.89 1.30 6.55
N ALA A 95 15.47 1.08 5.31
CA ALA A 95 15.53 -0.23 4.67
C ALA A 95 16.13 -0.09 3.26
N GLY A 96 17.06 -0.97 2.94
CA GLY A 96 17.62 -1.12 1.60
C GLY A 96 17.87 -2.60 1.32
N LYS A 97 18.49 -2.89 0.17
CA LYS A 97 18.82 -4.27 -0.24
C LYS A 97 19.61 -5.04 0.83
N ASP A 98 20.48 -4.36 1.57
CA ASP A 98 21.39 -4.96 2.55
C ASP A 98 20.74 -5.19 3.93
N GLY A 99 19.49 -4.76 4.12
CA GLY A 99 18.72 -5.00 5.34
C GLY A 99 18.10 -3.73 5.94
N ILE A 100 17.83 -3.81 7.24
CA ILE A 100 17.08 -2.80 8.00
C ILE A 100 17.93 -2.21 9.11
N THR A 101 17.91 -0.89 9.22
CA THR A 101 18.54 -0.14 10.31
C THR A 101 17.50 0.67 11.08
N VAL A 102 17.51 0.57 12.40
CA VAL A 102 16.70 1.40 13.29
C VAL A 102 17.60 2.33 14.12
N PHE A 103 17.21 3.59 14.26
CA PHE A 103 18.06 4.60 14.90
C PHE A 103 17.22 5.77 15.46
N PRO A 104 17.76 6.59 16.38
CA PRO A 104 17.10 7.81 16.84
C PRO A 104 16.83 8.79 15.69
N ALA A 105 15.61 9.31 15.60
CA ALA A 105 15.19 10.16 14.49
C ALA A 105 15.99 11.47 14.39
N GLU A 106 16.51 11.97 15.51
CA GLU A 106 17.34 13.18 15.58
C GLU A 106 18.68 13.07 14.82
N LEU A 107 19.12 11.84 14.51
CA LEU A 107 20.35 11.60 13.74
C LEU A 107 20.13 11.71 12.23
N TYR A 108 18.91 11.97 11.78
CA TYR A 108 18.60 12.18 10.37
C TYR A 108 17.81 13.46 10.17
N GLU A 109 18.37 14.35 9.36
CA GLU A 109 17.72 15.55 8.88
C GLU A 109 17.62 15.48 7.36
N ALA A 110 16.39 15.51 6.84
CA ALA A 110 16.15 15.45 5.40
C ALA A 110 16.36 16.82 4.77
N ASP A 111 17.15 16.89 3.69
CA ASP A 111 17.24 18.06 2.83
C ASP A 111 16.05 18.11 1.87
N LEU A 112 14.91 18.59 2.37
CA LEU A 112 13.67 18.71 1.58
C LEU A 112 13.82 19.62 0.35
N GLY A 113 14.86 20.48 0.30
CA GLY A 113 15.16 21.32 -0.86
C GLY A 113 15.69 20.54 -2.07
N LYS A 114 16.14 19.30 -1.86
CA LYS A 114 16.66 18.38 -2.90
C LYS A 114 15.74 17.19 -3.16
N MET A 115 14.55 17.20 -2.58
CA MET A 115 13.58 16.11 -2.72
C MET A 115 12.30 16.61 -3.34
N GLU A 116 11.65 15.73 -4.12
CA GLU A 116 10.39 16.02 -4.77
C GLU A 116 9.24 15.28 -4.07
N PRO A 117 8.03 15.85 -3.98
CA PRO A 117 6.85 15.10 -3.55
C PRO A 117 6.63 13.89 -4.45
N PHE A 118 6.47 12.71 -3.87
CA PHE A 118 6.19 11.50 -4.63
C PHE A 118 4.77 11.52 -5.20
N SER A 119 4.65 11.13 -6.46
CA SER A 119 3.39 10.85 -7.14
C SER A 119 3.50 9.54 -7.90
N LEU A 120 2.39 8.79 -7.97
CA LEU A 120 2.30 7.59 -8.79
C LEU A 120 2.33 7.97 -10.28
N SER A 121 2.92 7.11 -11.11
CA SER A 121 2.95 7.26 -12.57
C SER A 121 1.61 6.96 -13.24
N PHE A 122 0.63 6.46 -12.48
CA PHE A 122 -0.71 6.08 -12.93
C PHE A 122 -1.77 6.45 -11.88
N ASP A 123 -3.05 6.41 -12.26
CA ASP A 123 -4.18 6.51 -11.32
C ASP A 123 -4.61 5.11 -10.85
N PRO A 124 -4.40 4.76 -9.57
CA PRO A 124 -4.78 3.44 -9.06
C PRO A 124 -6.28 3.14 -9.17
N LEU A 125 -7.13 4.17 -9.10
CA LEU A 125 -8.58 3.97 -9.19
C LEU A 125 -8.99 3.47 -10.57
N GLU A 126 -8.29 3.88 -11.63
CA GLU A 126 -8.54 3.39 -12.97
C GLU A 126 -8.02 1.97 -13.17
N GLU A 127 -7.00 1.55 -12.42
CA GLU A 127 -6.37 0.24 -12.55
C GLU A 127 -7.03 -0.88 -11.74
N VAL A 128 -8.02 -0.54 -10.90
CA VAL A 128 -8.82 -1.50 -10.14
C VAL A 128 -10.27 -1.46 -10.59
N LEU A 129 -10.77 -2.61 -11.03
CA LEU A 129 -12.12 -2.81 -11.52
C LEU A 129 -12.95 -3.63 -10.54
N THR A 130 -14.26 -3.45 -10.60
CA THR A 130 -15.23 -4.44 -10.12
C THR A 130 -15.67 -5.36 -11.26
N PRO A 131 -16.25 -6.55 -10.99
CA PRO A 131 -16.83 -7.40 -12.02
C PRO A 131 -17.83 -6.68 -12.93
N GLN A 132 -18.65 -5.77 -12.39
CA GLN A 132 -19.61 -5.02 -13.21
C GLN A 132 -18.94 -4.01 -14.15
N GLU A 133 -17.79 -3.46 -13.78
CA GLU A 133 -17.02 -2.56 -14.65
C GLU A 133 -16.27 -3.32 -15.72
N ALA A 134 -15.59 -4.40 -15.34
CA ALA A 134 -14.94 -5.29 -16.29
C ALA A 134 -15.95 -5.87 -17.29
N ALA A 135 -17.15 -6.26 -16.85
CA ALA A 135 -18.21 -6.75 -17.72
C ALA A 135 -18.62 -5.75 -18.80
N LYS A 136 -18.75 -4.47 -18.43
CA LYS A 136 -19.06 -3.41 -19.39
C LYS A 136 -17.90 -3.12 -20.33
N LEU A 137 -16.68 -3.12 -19.80
CA LEU A 137 -15.48 -2.76 -20.54
C LEU A 137 -15.09 -3.82 -21.58
N TYR A 138 -15.22 -5.10 -21.22
CA TYR A 138 -14.79 -6.23 -22.05
C TYR A 138 -15.96 -7.01 -22.67
N HIS A 139 -17.19 -6.52 -22.51
CA HIS A 139 -18.41 -7.13 -23.04
C HIS A 139 -18.61 -8.60 -22.62
N VAL A 140 -18.22 -8.93 -21.38
CA VAL A 140 -18.37 -10.25 -20.76
C VAL A 140 -19.47 -10.22 -19.70
N ASP A 141 -20.16 -11.34 -19.48
CA ASP A 141 -21.17 -11.44 -18.42
C ASP A 141 -20.55 -11.25 -17.02
N ALA A 142 -21.18 -10.40 -16.20
CA ALA A 142 -20.66 -10.06 -14.87
C ALA A 142 -20.62 -11.26 -13.90
N LYS A 143 -21.52 -12.25 -14.05
CA LYS A 143 -21.50 -13.44 -13.20
C LYS A 143 -20.34 -14.34 -13.59
N ARG A 144 -19.98 -14.43 -14.88
CA ARG A 144 -18.76 -15.11 -15.32
C ARG A 144 -17.52 -14.49 -14.70
N ILE A 145 -17.37 -13.16 -14.76
CA ILE A 145 -16.19 -12.48 -14.17
C ILE A 145 -16.13 -12.70 -12.66
N GLN A 146 -17.28 -12.63 -11.98
CA GLN A 146 -17.35 -12.93 -10.56
C GLN A 146 -16.92 -14.38 -10.27
N TRP A 147 -17.39 -15.34 -11.06
CA TRP A 147 -17.00 -16.75 -10.94
C TRP A 147 -15.49 -16.93 -11.15
N ASP A 148 -14.92 -16.28 -12.17
CA ASP A 148 -13.48 -16.31 -12.44
C ASP A 148 -12.66 -15.76 -11.25
N CYS A 149 -13.15 -14.70 -10.58
CA CYS A 149 -12.50 -14.15 -9.38
C CYS A 149 -12.60 -15.10 -8.18
N GLU A 150 -13.76 -15.72 -7.96
CA GLU A 150 -14.00 -16.66 -6.86
C GLU A 150 -13.13 -17.92 -6.95
N HIS A 151 -12.73 -18.29 -8.17
CA HIS A 151 -11.92 -19.48 -8.44
C HIS A 151 -10.45 -19.15 -8.74
N ALA A 152 -9.98 -17.94 -8.43
CA ALA A 152 -8.59 -17.55 -8.66
C ALA A 152 -7.60 -18.46 -7.91
N GLY A 153 -6.45 -18.74 -8.54
CA GLY A 153 -5.44 -19.65 -8.01
C GLY A 153 -4.84 -20.58 -9.05
N GLU A 154 -4.35 -21.73 -8.61
CA GLU A 154 -3.69 -22.71 -9.49
C GLU A 154 -4.69 -23.28 -10.51
N GLY A 155 -4.32 -23.21 -11.80
CA GLY A 155 -5.17 -23.69 -12.90
C GLY A 155 -6.31 -22.74 -13.31
N ALA A 156 -6.44 -21.57 -12.68
CA ALA A 156 -7.48 -20.59 -12.97
C ALA A 156 -7.01 -19.50 -13.95
N VAL A 157 -7.95 -18.71 -14.49
CA VAL A 157 -7.66 -17.59 -15.39
C VAL A 157 -7.00 -16.40 -14.69
N PHE A 158 -7.36 -16.20 -13.41
CA PHE A 158 -6.76 -15.22 -12.52
C PHE A 158 -5.90 -15.90 -11.45
N SER A 159 -4.75 -15.32 -11.16
CA SER A 159 -3.97 -15.63 -9.98
C SER A 159 -4.56 -14.97 -8.73
N LEU A 160 -4.17 -15.46 -7.55
CA LEU A 160 -4.60 -14.86 -6.26
C LEU A 160 -4.10 -13.43 -6.03
N ALA A 161 -3.06 -13.00 -6.75
CA ALA A 161 -2.55 -11.63 -6.66
C ALA A 161 -3.36 -10.64 -7.51
N GLU A 162 -4.07 -11.12 -8.53
CA GLU A 162 -4.76 -10.27 -9.50
C GLU A 162 -6.20 -9.93 -9.10
N THR A 163 -6.72 -10.60 -8.09
CA THR A 163 -8.08 -10.40 -7.60
C THR A 163 -8.16 -10.54 -6.09
N ARG A 164 -9.07 -9.79 -5.48
CA ARG A 164 -9.27 -9.76 -4.04
C ARG A 164 -10.74 -9.61 -3.69
N ARG A 165 -11.19 -10.43 -2.73
CA ARG A 165 -12.52 -10.29 -2.14
C ARG A 165 -12.59 -8.99 -1.34
N SER A 166 -13.55 -8.13 -1.67
CA SER A 166 -13.71 -6.80 -1.05
C SER A 166 -15.15 -6.63 -0.56
N GLY A 167 -15.41 -7.11 0.66
CA GLY A 167 -16.76 -7.16 1.23
C GLY A 167 -17.68 -8.10 0.45
N ASN A 168 -18.75 -7.54 -0.15
CA ASN A 168 -19.71 -8.31 -0.94
C ASN A 168 -19.37 -8.38 -2.45
N THR A 169 -18.29 -7.73 -2.89
CA THR A 169 -17.83 -7.74 -4.28
C THR A 169 -16.41 -8.30 -4.39
N TRP A 170 -15.90 -8.38 -5.61
CA TRP A 170 -14.49 -8.60 -5.92
C TRP A 170 -13.88 -7.33 -6.52
N LEU A 171 -12.58 -7.18 -6.33
CA LEU A 171 -11.75 -6.21 -7.03
C LEU A 171 -10.74 -7.00 -7.85
N LEU A 172 -10.51 -6.60 -9.10
CA LEU A 172 -9.54 -7.20 -9.99
C LEU A 172 -8.72 -6.12 -10.68
N THR A 173 -7.47 -6.42 -10.99
CA THR A 173 -6.62 -5.47 -11.74
C THR A 173 -7.09 -5.37 -13.18
N ARG A 174 -7.04 -4.16 -13.75
CA ARG A 174 -7.40 -3.92 -15.15
C ARG A 174 -6.52 -4.75 -16.09
N ASN A 175 -5.22 -4.84 -15.80
CA ASN A 175 -4.27 -5.63 -16.57
C ASN A 175 -4.65 -7.12 -16.63
N ALA A 176 -5.03 -7.72 -15.50
CA ALA A 176 -5.46 -9.11 -15.48
C ALA A 176 -6.74 -9.32 -16.32
N ALA A 177 -7.71 -8.43 -16.18
CA ALA A 177 -8.95 -8.50 -16.96
C ALA A 177 -8.68 -8.37 -18.48
N LEU A 178 -7.79 -7.46 -18.87
CA LEU A 178 -7.36 -7.29 -20.26
C LEU A 178 -6.69 -8.56 -20.80
N ARG A 179 -5.80 -9.17 -20.03
CA ARG A 179 -5.12 -10.42 -20.39
C ARG A 179 -6.12 -11.56 -20.60
N VAL A 180 -7.05 -11.73 -19.67
CA VAL A 180 -8.01 -12.85 -19.69
C VAL A 180 -9.10 -12.68 -20.76
N TYR A 181 -9.64 -11.48 -20.93
CA TYR A 181 -10.82 -11.27 -21.79
C TYR A 181 -10.51 -10.76 -23.19
N GLU A 182 -9.34 -10.14 -23.39
CA GLU A 182 -8.92 -9.59 -24.69
C GLU A 182 -7.62 -10.22 -25.21
N GLY A 183 -6.93 -11.04 -24.42
CA GLY A 183 -5.65 -11.65 -24.82
C GLY A 183 -4.52 -10.64 -25.01
N LYS A 184 -4.62 -9.46 -24.38
CA LYS A 184 -3.66 -8.35 -24.47
C LYS A 184 -3.01 -8.11 -23.10
N GLU A 185 -1.77 -7.63 -23.09
CA GLU A 185 -1.08 -7.27 -21.86
C GLU A 185 -0.80 -5.77 -21.81
N MET A 186 -0.94 -5.19 -20.61
CA MET A 186 -0.46 -3.86 -20.28
C MET A 186 0.88 -3.93 -19.55
N PRO A 187 1.64 -2.81 -19.52
CA PRO A 187 2.81 -2.70 -18.65
C PRO A 187 2.45 -3.03 -17.20
N VAL A 188 3.30 -3.82 -16.55
CA VAL A 188 3.17 -4.14 -15.13
C VAL A 188 3.61 -2.92 -14.33
N TYR A 189 2.75 -2.47 -13.42
CA TYR A 189 3.09 -1.39 -12.48
C TYR A 189 4.04 -1.92 -11.40
N ALA A 190 4.99 -1.09 -10.96
CA ALA A 190 5.94 -1.46 -9.92
C ALA A 190 5.29 -1.59 -8.53
N ILE A 191 4.09 -1.05 -8.37
CA ILE A 191 3.24 -1.21 -7.20
C ILE A 191 1.88 -1.77 -7.62
N ASP A 192 1.43 -2.86 -6.97
CA ASP A 192 0.13 -3.44 -7.27
C ASP A 192 -1.01 -2.46 -6.89
N PRO A 193 -1.88 -2.08 -7.84
CA PRO A 193 -3.02 -1.20 -7.57
C PRO A 193 -3.95 -1.69 -6.45
N LEU A 194 -4.04 -3.01 -6.21
CA LEU A 194 -4.83 -3.59 -5.12
C LEU A 194 -4.27 -3.27 -3.73
N LEU A 195 -3.00 -2.89 -3.60
CA LEU A 195 -2.43 -2.34 -2.35
C LEU A 195 -2.99 -0.94 -2.03
N LEU A 196 -3.48 -0.24 -3.05
CA LEU A 196 -3.79 1.18 -3.01
C LEU A 196 -5.29 1.47 -3.04
N VAL A 197 -6.13 0.55 -3.55
CA VAL A 197 -7.57 0.79 -3.74
C VAL A 197 -8.41 -0.24 -2.98
N PHE A 198 -9.48 0.23 -2.36
CA PHE A 198 -10.41 -0.59 -1.58
C PHE A 198 -11.85 -0.25 -1.95
N SER A 199 -12.77 -1.19 -1.82
CA SER A 199 -14.19 -0.82 -1.74
C SER A 199 -14.46 -0.15 -0.39
N THR A 200 -15.50 0.68 -0.29
CA THR A 200 -15.87 1.27 1.01
C THR A 200 -16.23 0.25 2.09
N VAL A 201 -16.70 -0.94 1.73
CA VAL A 201 -17.04 -2.01 2.70
C VAL A 201 -15.77 -2.60 3.29
N GLU A 202 -14.81 -2.94 2.44
CA GLU A 202 -13.51 -3.45 2.86
C GLU A 202 -12.70 -2.40 3.61
N ALA A 203 -12.66 -1.17 3.11
CA ALA A 203 -11.99 -0.07 3.79
C ALA A 203 -12.58 0.18 5.20
N ALA A 204 -13.91 0.09 5.34
CA ALA A 204 -14.56 0.18 6.64
C ALA A 204 -14.11 -0.93 7.59
N HIS A 205 -14.02 -2.17 7.09
CA HIS A 205 -13.49 -3.29 7.86
C HIS A 205 -12.03 -3.02 8.30
N ILE A 206 -11.13 -2.71 7.37
CA ILE A 206 -9.70 -2.53 7.63
C ILE A 206 -9.43 -1.38 8.63
N TRP A 207 -10.14 -0.25 8.52
CA TRP A 207 -9.97 0.91 9.41
C TRP A 207 -10.89 0.90 10.65
N ASN A 208 -11.62 -0.20 10.88
CA ASN A 208 -12.56 -0.34 11.99
C ASN A 208 -13.59 0.80 12.08
N ARG A 209 -14.23 1.07 10.93
CA ARG A 209 -15.29 2.07 10.79
C ARG A 209 -16.58 1.40 10.35
N ASP A 210 -17.69 2.10 10.58
CA ASP A 210 -18.95 1.73 9.96
C ASP A 210 -18.89 1.97 8.43
N SER A 211 -19.49 1.06 7.67
CA SER A 211 -19.48 1.12 6.20
C SER A 211 -20.24 2.34 5.65
N GLY A 212 -21.30 2.79 6.34
CA GLY A 212 -22.04 4.00 6.01
C GLY A 212 -21.20 5.26 6.22
N VAL A 213 -20.35 5.30 7.26
CA VAL A 213 -19.42 6.42 7.51
C VAL A 213 -18.40 6.56 6.39
N VAL A 214 -17.80 5.46 5.94
CA VAL A 214 -16.82 5.50 4.83
C VAL A 214 -17.53 5.85 3.52
N ARG A 215 -18.70 5.25 3.26
CA ARG A 215 -19.52 5.58 2.08
C ARG A 215 -19.94 7.06 2.05
N SER A 216 -20.33 7.62 3.19
CA SER A 216 -20.67 9.04 3.32
C SER A 216 -19.45 9.93 3.09
N ALA A 217 -18.28 9.57 3.63
CA ALA A 217 -17.03 10.28 3.33
C ALA A 217 -16.73 10.27 1.82
N ALA A 218 -17.00 9.14 1.16
CA ALA A 218 -16.77 8.92 -0.25
C ALA A 218 -17.90 9.39 -1.17
N GLY A 219 -19.06 9.82 -0.69
CA GLY A 219 -20.22 10.10 -1.55
C GLY A 219 -21.06 11.30 -1.12
N GLY A 220 -20.83 11.81 0.09
CA GLY A 220 -21.82 12.61 0.81
C GLY A 220 -22.99 11.76 1.31
N ALA A 221 -23.78 12.32 2.22
CA ALA A 221 -25.05 11.75 2.66
C ALA A 221 -25.98 12.84 3.19
N GLY A 222 -27.22 12.90 2.69
CA GLY A 222 -28.17 13.96 3.05
C GLY A 222 -27.60 15.34 2.73
N HIS A 223 -27.47 16.19 3.76
CA HIS A 223 -26.86 17.52 3.65
C HIS A 223 -25.34 17.54 3.84
N ALA A 224 -24.73 16.40 4.20
CA ALA A 224 -23.28 16.34 4.39
C ALA A 224 -22.56 16.18 3.04
N ALA A 225 -21.66 17.12 2.75
CA ALA A 225 -20.76 17.03 1.61
C ALA A 225 -19.77 15.88 1.77
N ALA A 226 -19.26 15.40 0.64
CA ALA A 226 -18.19 14.41 0.63
C ALA A 226 -16.91 14.98 1.25
N ARG A 227 -16.16 14.13 1.97
CA ARG A 227 -14.87 14.49 2.60
C ARG A 227 -13.66 13.99 1.81
N MET A 228 -13.86 13.00 0.95
CA MET A 228 -12.86 12.54 -0.01
C MET A 228 -12.88 13.45 -1.25
N HIS A 229 -11.70 13.89 -1.68
CA HIS A 229 -11.56 14.78 -2.82
C HIS A 229 -11.76 14.03 -4.14
N GLU A 230 -11.76 14.76 -5.26
CA GLU A 230 -11.59 14.14 -6.56
C GLU A 230 -10.21 13.46 -6.62
N GLY A 231 -10.13 12.28 -7.27
CA GLY A 231 -8.95 11.42 -7.23
C GLY A 231 -8.81 10.55 -5.97
N ASP A 232 -9.50 10.84 -4.85
CA ASP A 232 -9.50 9.95 -3.67
C ASP A 232 -10.46 8.76 -3.81
N ARG A 233 -11.40 8.87 -4.74
CA ARG A 233 -12.55 7.98 -4.87
C ARG A 233 -13.06 7.89 -6.31
N ARG A 234 -13.63 6.73 -6.65
CA ARG A 234 -14.31 6.50 -7.93
C ARG A 234 -15.61 5.73 -7.69
N LYS A 235 -16.67 6.11 -8.39
CA LYS A 235 -17.98 5.44 -8.25
C LYS A 235 -18.07 4.26 -9.22
N SER A 236 -18.32 3.08 -8.67
CA SER A 236 -18.49 1.82 -9.39
C SER A 236 -19.89 1.28 -9.15
N GLY A 237 -20.85 1.69 -10.00
CA GLY A 237 -22.26 1.38 -9.80
C GLY A 237 -22.79 1.87 -8.45
N ARG A 238 -23.09 0.95 -7.53
CA ARG A 238 -23.57 1.25 -6.16
C ARG A 238 -22.43 1.34 -5.13
N ILE A 239 -21.23 0.94 -5.51
CA ILE A 239 -20.05 0.86 -4.65
C ILE A 239 -19.17 2.08 -4.93
N TRP A 240 -18.47 2.55 -3.91
CA TRP A 240 -17.36 3.48 -4.07
C TRP A 240 -16.06 2.73 -3.88
N LEU A 241 -15.11 2.96 -4.79
CA LEU A 241 -13.71 2.62 -4.61
C LEU A 241 -13.00 3.83 -4.01
N VAL A 242 -12.09 3.60 -3.09
CA VAL A 242 -11.38 4.63 -2.33
C VAL A 242 -9.89 4.31 -2.24
N ARG A 243 -9.05 5.35 -2.30
CA ARG A 243 -7.59 5.20 -2.15
C ARG A 243 -7.19 5.01 -0.69
N ARG A 244 -6.14 4.22 -0.47
CA ARG A 244 -5.47 4.01 0.83
C ARG A 244 -5.13 5.34 1.50
N GLU A 245 -4.54 6.25 0.73
CA GLU A 245 -4.15 7.59 1.18
C GLU A 245 -5.32 8.35 1.82
N ALA A 246 -6.48 8.36 1.16
CA ALA A 246 -7.68 9.03 1.64
C ALA A 246 -8.18 8.41 2.95
N MET A 247 -8.15 7.08 3.05
CA MET A 247 -8.52 6.37 4.27
C MET A 247 -7.58 6.70 5.42
N GLU A 248 -6.27 6.69 5.18
CA GLU A 248 -5.30 7.01 6.22
C GLU A 248 -5.36 8.47 6.68
N ARG A 249 -5.64 9.38 5.76
CA ARG A 249 -5.80 10.82 6.04
C ARG A 249 -7.03 11.11 6.87
N LEU A 250 -8.17 10.48 6.54
CA LEU A 250 -9.45 10.76 7.19
C LEU A 250 -9.70 9.94 8.47
N PHE A 251 -9.16 8.72 8.56
CA PHE A 251 -9.50 7.77 9.62
C PHE A 251 -8.31 7.26 10.43
N GLY A 252 -7.08 7.61 10.04
CA GLY A 252 -5.86 7.23 10.76
C GLY A 252 -5.30 5.87 10.33
N GLN A 253 -4.73 5.12 11.27
CA GLN A 253 -4.10 3.83 10.96
C GLN A 253 -5.12 2.73 10.70
N SER A 254 -4.82 1.86 9.74
CA SER A 254 -5.52 0.59 9.57
C SER A 254 -5.22 -0.35 10.74
N LEU A 255 -6.12 -1.32 10.96
CA LEU A 255 -5.82 -2.46 11.82
C LEU A 255 -4.85 -3.41 11.10
N PRO A 256 -3.67 -3.72 11.68
CA PRO A 256 -2.66 -4.52 10.99
C PRO A 256 -3.14 -5.89 10.54
N GLU A 257 -3.86 -6.61 11.39
CA GLU A 257 -4.34 -7.97 11.11
C GLU A 257 -5.30 -7.99 9.92
N ARG A 258 -6.23 -7.02 9.87
CA ARG A 258 -7.19 -6.89 8.75
C ARG A 258 -6.51 -6.45 7.46
N MET A 259 -5.49 -5.59 7.55
CA MET A 259 -4.68 -5.21 6.39
C MET A 259 -3.89 -6.41 5.87
N ALA A 260 -3.23 -7.17 6.75
CA ALA A 260 -2.47 -8.35 6.37
C ALA A 260 -3.35 -9.44 5.76
N GLU A 261 -4.57 -9.64 6.29
CA GLU A 261 -5.55 -10.54 5.70
C GLU A 261 -5.95 -10.11 4.29
N ALA A 262 -6.28 -8.82 4.12
CA ALA A 262 -6.66 -8.28 2.82
C ALA A 262 -5.51 -8.37 1.79
N MET A 263 -4.27 -8.14 2.22
CA MET A 263 -3.08 -8.13 1.34
C MET A 263 -2.40 -9.50 1.21
N ARG A 264 -2.97 -10.58 1.76
CA ARG A 264 -2.31 -11.88 1.88
C ARG A 264 -1.66 -12.40 0.59
N PHE A 265 -2.26 -12.12 -0.57
CA PHE A 265 -1.81 -12.58 -1.87
C PHE A 265 -1.34 -11.46 -2.79
N VAL A 266 -1.49 -10.20 -2.37
CA VAL A 266 -1.10 -9.01 -3.13
C VAL A 266 0.35 -8.68 -2.78
N LYS A 267 1.17 -8.32 -3.78
CA LYS A 267 2.61 -8.08 -3.61
C LYS A 267 2.99 -6.65 -3.96
#